data_AF-T0RD96-F1
#
_entry.id   AF-T0RD96-F1
#
_cell.length_a   1.000
_cell.length_b   1.000
_cell.length_c   1.000
_cell.angle_alpha   90.00
_cell.angle_beta   90.00
_cell.angle_gamma   90.00
#
_symmetry.space_group_name_H-M   'P 1'
#
loop_
_entity.id
_entity.type
_entity.pdbx_description
1 polymer ?
#
loop_
_entity_poly.entity_id
_entity_poly.type
_entity_poly.pdbx_seq_one_letter_code
_entity_poly.pdbx_strand_id
1 'polypeptide(L)'
;MEEFGRFTQEHYDLLIPGLKLFNSGDYWLCHEEVEDLWMDHIGDNARYVFWVVIQIATSLYHLEDRNMAGASGMINKAKRKIDFIENNYVESKVLEDKLQWGKLKEIVKAIPDKPNFEDFTKLERFKFII
;
A
#
# COMPACT_ATOMS: atom_id res chain seq x y z
N MET A 1 -6.40 -26.71 -3.58
CA MET A 1 -5.02 -26.21 -3.46
C MET A 1 -5.14 -24.85 -2.83
N GLU A 2 -4.84 -24.78 -1.55
CA GLU A 2 -5.10 -23.61 -0.69
C GLU A 2 -4.36 -22.39 -1.24
N GLU A 3 -5.04 -21.23 -1.25
CA GLU A 3 -4.49 -19.92 -1.62
C GLU A 3 -3.47 -19.39 -0.61
N PHE A 4 -2.72 -20.29 0.05
CA PHE A 4 -1.82 -19.96 1.13
C PHE A 4 -0.73 -18.98 0.65
N GLY A 5 -0.61 -17.84 1.31
CA GLY A 5 0.33 -16.78 0.94
C GLY A 5 -0.13 -15.85 -0.18
N ARG A 6 -1.34 -16.04 -0.74
CA ARG A 6 -1.92 -15.13 -1.74
C ARG A 6 -2.93 -14.21 -1.07
N PHE A 7 -3.06 -13.00 -1.59
CA PHE A 7 -4.07 -12.07 -1.11
C PHE A 7 -5.48 -12.57 -1.47
N THR A 8 -6.37 -12.72 -0.51
CA THR A 8 -7.71 -13.33 -0.70
C THR A 8 -8.83 -12.32 -0.42
N GLN A 9 -10.09 -12.73 -0.60
CA GLN A 9 -11.25 -11.91 -0.27
C GLN A 9 -11.31 -11.57 1.22
N GLU A 10 -10.95 -12.51 2.10
CA GLU A 10 -10.89 -12.29 3.55
C GLU A 10 -9.89 -11.18 3.91
N HIS A 11 -8.68 -11.22 3.32
CA HIS A 11 -7.68 -10.17 3.49
C HIS A 11 -8.19 -8.80 3.04
N TYR A 12 -8.93 -8.74 1.91
CA TYR A 12 -9.54 -7.50 1.46
C TYR A 12 -10.58 -6.99 2.45
N ASP A 13 -11.49 -7.85 2.91
CA ASP A 13 -12.58 -7.46 3.81
C ASP A 13 -12.04 -6.88 5.12
N LEU A 14 -10.96 -7.47 5.66
CA LEU A 14 -10.24 -6.95 6.83
C LEU A 14 -9.57 -5.60 6.56
N LEU A 15 -9.10 -5.35 5.33
CA LEU A 15 -8.36 -4.14 4.97
C LEU A 15 -9.27 -2.92 4.72
N ILE A 16 -10.57 -3.13 4.46
CA ILE A 16 -11.54 -2.07 4.12
C ILE A 16 -11.49 -0.86 5.06
N PRO A 17 -11.43 -1.00 6.41
CA PRO A 17 -11.35 0.14 7.31
C PRO A 17 -10.13 1.04 7.02
N GLY A 18 -8.95 0.44 6.84
CA GLY A 18 -7.74 1.16 6.44
C GLY A 18 -7.86 1.85 5.08
N LEU A 19 -8.46 1.18 4.08
CA LEU A 19 -8.68 1.79 2.76
C LEU A 19 -9.62 2.99 2.80
N LYS A 20 -10.63 2.97 3.68
CA LYS A 20 -11.52 4.13 3.91
C LYS A 20 -10.75 5.32 4.46
N LEU A 21 -9.88 5.11 5.44
CA LEU A 21 -9.02 6.13 6.02
C LEU A 21 -8.01 6.69 5.00
N PHE A 22 -7.42 5.80 4.18
CA PHE A 22 -6.58 6.25 3.06
C PHE A 22 -7.36 7.15 2.09
N ASN A 23 -8.60 6.76 1.77
CA ASN A 23 -9.45 7.51 0.85
C ASN A 23 -9.92 8.86 1.42
N SER A 24 -10.07 9.02 2.74
CA SER A 24 -10.36 10.32 3.36
C SER A 24 -9.13 11.22 3.50
N GLY A 25 -7.92 10.68 3.33
CA GLY A 25 -6.68 11.40 3.57
C GLY A 25 -6.19 11.31 5.02
N ASP A 26 -6.84 10.48 5.86
CA ASP A 26 -6.43 10.24 7.24
C ASP A 26 -5.26 9.25 7.29
N TYR A 27 -4.14 9.60 6.66
CA TYR A 27 -3.04 8.67 6.39
C TYR A 27 -2.37 8.10 7.64
N TRP A 28 -2.27 8.90 8.71
CA TRP A 28 -1.76 8.40 9.98
C TRP A 28 -2.72 7.38 10.61
N LEU A 29 -4.03 7.62 10.62
CA LEU A 29 -5.00 6.65 11.12
C LEU A 29 -5.04 5.38 10.24
N CYS A 30 -4.89 5.53 8.93
CA CYS A 30 -4.73 4.39 8.02
C CYS A 30 -3.50 3.54 8.38
N HIS A 31 -2.37 4.17 8.72
CA HIS A 31 -1.19 3.46 9.20
C HIS A 31 -1.51 2.61 10.43
N GLU A 32 -2.06 3.23 11.48
CA GLU A 32 -2.36 2.53 12.73
C GLU A 32 -3.32 1.35 12.50
N GLU A 33 -4.43 1.58 11.79
CA GLU A 33 -5.45 0.57 11.51
C GLU A 33 -4.88 -0.64 10.74
N VAL A 34 -3.97 -0.39 9.80
CA VAL A 34 -3.40 -1.46 8.96
C VAL A 34 -2.19 -2.13 9.62
N GLU A 35 -1.49 -1.45 10.53
CA GLU A 35 -0.35 -2.02 11.27
C GLU A 35 -0.78 -3.21 12.14
N ASP A 36 -1.90 -3.09 12.85
CA ASP A 36 -2.46 -4.18 13.65
C ASP A 36 -2.76 -5.41 12.78
N LEU A 37 -3.45 -5.21 11.64
CA LEU A 37 -3.71 -6.26 10.66
C LEU A 37 -2.42 -6.91 10.14
N TRP A 38 -1.41 -6.10 9.82
CA TRP A 38 -0.11 -6.58 9.35
C TRP A 38 0.61 -7.44 10.40
N MET A 39 0.48 -7.10 11.67
CA MET A 39 1.08 -7.83 12.79
C MET A 39 0.37 -9.17 13.06
N ASP A 40 -0.95 -9.23 12.89
CA ASP A 40 -1.73 -10.44 13.13
C ASP A 40 -1.54 -11.55 12.08
N HIS A 41 -1.01 -11.20 10.90
CA HIS A 41 -0.85 -12.15 9.77
C HIS A 41 0.58 -12.67 9.60
N ILE A 42 1.36 -12.78 10.68
CA ILE A 42 2.72 -13.35 10.61
C ILE A 42 2.67 -14.79 10.07
N GLY A 43 3.50 -15.06 9.06
CA GLY A 43 3.54 -16.36 8.38
C GLY A 43 2.70 -16.42 7.10
N ASP A 44 1.81 -15.45 6.89
CA ASP A 44 1.10 -15.26 5.62
C ASP A 44 1.81 -14.20 4.76
N ASN A 45 2.14 -14.53 3.52
CA ASN A 45 2.72 -13.57 2.58
C ASN A 45 1.72 -12.48 2.13
N ALA A 46 0.40 -12.69 2.26
CA ALA A 46 -0.61 -11.68 1.96
C ALA A 46 -0.43 -10.41 2.81
N ARG A 47 0.14 -10.54 4.03
CA ARG A 47 0.47 -9.40 4.91
C ARG A 47 1.35 -8.34 4.22
N TYR A 48 2.12 -8.73 3.20
CA TYR A 48 2.96 -7.80 2.47
C TYR A 48 2.16 -6.75 1.70
N VAL A 49 0.92 -7.05 1.31
CA VAL A 49 0.00 -6.06 0.74
C VAL A 49 -0.38 -5.01 1.78
N PHE A 50 -0.70 -5.43 3.01
CA PHE A 50 -0.95 -4.51 4.14
C PHE A 50 0.26 -3.59 4.37
N TRP A 51 1.47 -4.16 4.30
CA TRP A 51 2.69 -3.37 4.47
C TRP A 51 2.90 -2.34 3.36
N VAL A 52 2.48 -2.61 2.11
CA VAL A 52 2.49 -1.60 1.05
C VAL A 52 1.52 -0.47 1.38
N VAL A 53 0.30 -0.77 1.83
CA VAL A 53 -0.70 0.24 2.22
C VAL A 53 -0.17 1.13 3.35
N ILE A 54 0.41 0.54 4.39
CA ILE A 54 1.10 1.25 5.48
C ILE A 54 2.15 2.19 4.91
N GLN A 55 3.05 1.69 4.06
CA GLN A 55 4.17 2.48 3.53
C GLN A 55 3.71 3.64 2.63
N ILE A 56 2.70 3.45 1.78
CA ILE A 56 2.16 4.54 0.96
C ILE A 56 1.40 5.57 1.81
N ALA A 57 0.68 5.14 2.85
CA ALA A 57 0.02 6.04 3.79
C ALA A 57 1.05 6.88 4.55
N THR A 58 2.06 6.25 5.15
CA THR A 58 3.16 6.97 5.84
C THR A 58 3.93 7.90 4.89
N SER A 59 4.09 7.50 3.62
CA SER A 59 4.71 8.37 2.61
C SER A 59 3.92 9.65 2.38
N LEU A 60 2.59 9.55 2.23
CA LEU A 60 1.71 10.70 2.06
C LEU A 60 1.59 11.53 3.33
N TYR A 61 1.54 10.91 4.51
CA TYR A 61 1.59 11.63 5.79
C TYR A 61 2.86 12.48 5.92
N HIS A 62 4.03 11.94 5.57
CA HIS A 62 5.27 12.73 5.54
C HIS A 62 5.23 13.85 4.49
N LEU A 63 4.55 13.64 3.36
CA LEU A 63 4.39 14.65 2.32
C LEU A 63 3.57 15.84 2.84
N GLU A 64 2.50 15.60 3.59
CA GLU A 64 1.66 16.61 4.24
C GLU A 64 2.46 17.48 5.23
N ASP A 65 3.38 16.87 5.98
CA ASP A 65 4.31 17.56 6.90
C ASP A 65 5.51 18.22 6.18
N ARG A 66 5.48 18.27 4.84
CA ARG A 66 6.58 18.77 4.00
C ARG A 66 7.92 18.05 4.23
N ASN A 67 7.87 16.84 4.76
CA ASN A 67 9.03 15.99 5.01
C ASN A 67 9.33 15.11 3.78
N MET A 68 10.00 15.71 2.79
CA MET A 68 10.37 15.02 1.54
C MET A 68 11.29 13.80 1.77
N ALA A 69 12.18 13.87 2.75
CA ALA A 69 13.08 12.76 3.06
C ALA A 69 12.29 11.54 3.59
N GLY A 70 11.32 11.77 4.47
CA GLY A 70 10.40 10.74 4.95
C GLY A 70 9.53 10.17 3.83
N ALA A 71 8.93 11.04 3.02
CA ALA A 71 8.08 10.64 1.90
C ALA A 71 8.84 9.77 0.89
N SER A 72 10.03 10.21 0.46
CA SER A 72 10.94 9.47 -0.42
C SER A 72 11.38 8.13 0.19
N GLY A 73 11.73 8.11 1.48
CA GLY A 73 12.15 6.91 2.17
C GLY A 73 11.07 5.82 2.18
N MET A 74 9.82 6.21 2.45
CA MET A 74 8.69 5.28 2.51
C MET A 74 8.24 4.82 1.13
N ILE A 75 8.17 5.70 0.13
CA ILE A 75 7.76 5.27 -1.22
C ILE A 75 8.77 4.30 -1.83
N ASN A 76 10.08 4.51 -1.59
CA ASN A 76 11.10 3.58 -2.05
C ASN A 76 11.03 2.22 -1.33
N LYS A 77 10.59 2.18 -0.06
CA LYS A 77 10.28 0.92 0.64
C LYS A 77 9.06 0.23 0.02
N ALA A 78 8.01 1.00 -0.31
CA ALA A 78 6.82 0.48 -0.98
C ALA A 78 7.14 -0.16 -2.32
N LYS A 79 7.97 0.47 -3.16
CA LYS A 79 8.43 -0.12 -4.44
C LYS A 79 9.10 -1.48 -4.24
N ARG A 80 10.08 -1.57 -3.32
CA ARG A 80 10.76 -2.84 -3.03
C ARG A 80 9.81 -3.91 -2.50
N LYS A 81 8.79 -3.50 -1.74
CA LYS A 81 7.79 -4.43 -1.21
C LYS A 81 6.84 -4.91 -2.31
N ILE A 82 6.45 -4.04 -3.25
CA ILE A 82 5.72 -4.43 -4.46
C ILE A 82 6.53 -5.43 -5.27
N ASP A 83 7.82 -5.19 -5.51
CA ASP A 83 8.67 -6.13 -6.24
C ASP A 83 8.75 -7.49 -5.53
N PHE A 84 8.78 -7.50 -4.19
CA PHE A 84 8.71 -8.75 -3.43
C PHE A 84 7.38 -9.49 -3.65
N ILE A 85 6.24 -8.79 -3.61
CA ILE A 85 4.90 -9.36 -3.82
C ILE A 85 4.82 -10.01 -5.21
N GLU A 86 5.31 -9.33 -6.24
CA GLU A 86 5.35 -9.83 -7.62
C GLU A 86 6.21 -11.10 -7.74
N ASN A 87 7.40 -11.11 -7.14
CA ASN A 87 8.34 -12.23 -7.22
C ASN A 87 7.95 -13.45 -6.37
N ASN A 88 7.04 -13.28 -5.40
CA ASN A 88 6.63 -14.33 -4.47
C ASN A 88 5.18 -14.81 -4.70
N TYR A 89 4.60 -14.50 -5.87
CA TYR A 89 3.27 -14.95 -6.29
C TYR A 89 2.13 -14.62 -5.32
N VAL A 90 2.27 -13.53 -4.55
CA VAL A 90 1.27 -13.07 -3.57
C VAL A 90 0.05 -12.48 -4.27
N GLU A 91 0.24 -11.97 -5.49
CA GLU A 91 -0.82 -11.35 -6.29
C GLU A 91 -1.95 -12.34 -6.60
N SER A 92 -3.17 -11.82 -6.61
CA SER A 92 -4.38 -12.58 -6.92
C SER A 92 -5.34 -11.72 -7.74
N LYS A 93 -6.38 -12.36 -8.29
CA LYS A 93 -7.46 -11.63 -8.96
C LYS A 93 -8.18 -10.67 -8.00
N VAL A 94 -8.33 -11.05 -6.73
CA VAL A 94 -8.93 -10.18 -5.71
C VAL A 94 -8.08 -8.93 -5.52
N LEU A 95 -6.75 -9.08 -5.39
CA LEU A 95 -5.85 -7.94 -5.23
C LEU A 95 -5.97 -6.97 -6.42
N GLU A 96 -5.95 -7.51 -7.64
CA GLU A 96 -6.10 -6.70 -8.85
C GLU A 96 -7.44 -5.97 -8.89
N ASP A 97 -8.55 -6.70 -8.78
CA ASP A 97 -9.89 -6.16 -8.97
C ASP A 97 -10.30 -5.19 -7.84
N LYS A 98 -9.90 -5.49 -6.60
CA LYS A 98 -10.35 -4.75 -5.41
C LYS A 98 -9.44 -3.58 -5.04
N LEU A 99 -8.12 -3.69 -5.26
CA LEU A 99 -7.17 -2.64 -4.93
C LEU A 99 -6.66 -1.87 -6.15
N GLN A 100 -7.14 -2.21 -7.36
CA GLN A 100 -6.63 -1.66 -8.62
C GLN A 100 -5.11 -1.84 -8.71
N TRP A 101 -4.63 -3.02 -8.34
CA TRP A 101 -3.24 -3.25 -8.00
C TRP A 101 -2.28 -2.87 -9.13
N GLY A 102 -2.55 -3.25 -10.38
CA GLY A 102 -1.78 -2.82 -11.54
C GLY A 102 -1.61 -1.30 -11.62
N LYS A 103 -2.70 -0.54 -11.46
CA LYS A 103 -2.69 0.93 -11.46
C LYS A 103 -1.91 1.51 -10.28
N LEU A 104 -2.11 0.97 -9.07
CA LEU A 104 -1.37 1.40 -7.88
C LEU A 104 0.14 1.21 -8.07
N LYS A 105 0.55 0.05 -8.57
CA LYS A 105 1.95 -0.26 -8.87
C LYS A 105 2.54 0.71 -9.89
N GLU A 106 1.85 0.98 -10.98
CA GLU A 106 2.29 1.94 -11.99
C GLU A 106 2.53 3.32 -11.38
N ILE A 107 1.60 3.80 -10.54
CA ILE A 107 1.71 5.10 -9.87
C ILE A 107 2.91 5.12 -8.91
N VAL A 108 3.03 4.12 -8.04
CA VAL A 108 4.10 4.03 -7.03
C VAL A 108 5.47 3.87 -7.67
N LYS A 109 5.59 3.04 -8.71
CA LYS A 109 6.85 2.80 -9.43
C LYS A 109 7.26 3.96 -10.34
N ALA A 110 6.32 4.79 -10.78
CA ALA A 110 6.62 5.98 -11.58
C ALA A 110 7.28 7.12 -10.78
N ILE A 111 7.10 7.14 -9.45
CA ILE A 111 7.78 8.12 -8.58
C ILE A 111 9.29 7.80 -8.62
N PRO A 112 10.18 8.76 -8.91
CA PRO A 112 11.63 8.48 -8.96
C PRO A 112 12.19 8.22 -7.56
N ASP A 113 13.43 7.69 -7.48
CA ASP A 113 14.04 7.39 -6.18
C ASP A 113 14.38 8.64 -5.35
N LYS A 114 14.62 9.76 -6.04
CA LYS A 114 14.82 11.09 -5.47
C LYS A 114 13.71 12.01 -5.97
N PRO A 115 12.48 11.89 -5.43
CA PRO A 115 11.35 12.67 -5.90
C PRO A 115 11.35 14.09 -5.36
N ASN A 116 10.60 14.94 -6.04
CA ASN A 116 10.10 16.21 -5.53
C ASN A 116 8.59 16.07 -5.20
N PHE A 117 7.95 17.13 -4.71
CA PHE A 117 6.53 17.09 -4.31
C PHE A 117 5.59 16.77 -5.47
N GLU A 118 5.84 17.28 -6.68
CA GLU A 118 4.94 17.10 -7.82
C GLU A 118 4.88 15.64 -8.30
N ASP A 119 5.94 14.87 -8.07
CA ASP A 119 6.00 13.45 -8.43
C ASP A 119 4.91 12.63 -7.70
N PHE A 120 4.45 13.07 -6.53
CA PHE A 120 3.43 12.39 -5.73
C PHE A 120 1.99 12.69 -6.16
N THR A 121 1.76 13.66 -7.05
CA THR A 121 0.42 14.15 -7.42
C THR A 121 -0.55 13.04 -7.81
N LYS A 122 -0.07 12.01 -8.52
CA LYS A 122 -0.90 10.87 -8.93
C LYS A 122 -1.28 9.98 -7.75
N LEU A 123 -0.36 9.79 -6.79
CA LEU A 123 -0.58 8.99 -5.59
C LEU A 123 -1.51 9.71 -4.61
N GLU A 124 -1.35 11.02 -4.41
CA GLU A 124 -2.26 11.84 -3.57
C GLU A 124 -3.71 11.77 -4.07
N ARG A 125 -3.90 11.73 -5.39
CA ARG A 125 -5.21 11.64 -6.04
C ARG A 125 -5.72 10.21 -6.16
N PHE A 126 -4.91 9.22 -5.85
CA PHE A 126 -5.32 7.82 -5.91
C PHE A 126 -6.34 7.54 -4.81
N LYS A 127 -7.41 6.82 -5.18
CA LYS A 127 -8.43 6.34 -4.26
C LYS A 127 -8.74 4.90 -4.61
N PHE A 128 -8.81 4.04 -3.59
CA PHE A 128 -9.25 2.66 -3.75
C PHE A 128 -10.74 2.62 -4.12
N ILE A 129 -11.14 1.66 -4.96
CA ILE A 129 -12.55 1.40 -5.26
C ILE A 129 -13.11 0.51 -4.15
N ILE A 130 -13.83 1.14 -3.22
CA ILE A 130 -14.47 0.51 -2.06
C ILE A 130 -15.98 0.80 -2.06
#